data_AF-A0A8F1MDC9-F1
#
_entry.id   AF-A0A8F1MDC9-F1
#
_cell.length_a   1.000
_cell.length_b   1.000
_cell.length_c   1.000
_cell.angle_alpha   90.00
_cell.angle_beta   90.00
_cell.angle_gamma   90.00
#
_symmetry.space_group_name_H-M   'P 1'
#
loop_
_entity.id
_entity.type
_entity.pdbx_description
1 polymer ?
#
loop_
_entity_poly.entity_id
_entity_poly.type
_entity_poly.pdbx_seq_one_letter_code
_entity_poly.pdbx_strand_id
1 'polypeptide(L)'
;MKEITRIHLAKTAFSVEIDAKKSLEKYLNSIQKNMHAEPEAMKEIEARMVEILAERGVMKEGVIGDDDVLAIKNQMGEPRDFSDGEGP
;
A
#
# COMPACT_ATOMS: atom_id res chain seq x y z
N MET A 1 5.01 17.23 16.17
CA MET A 1 5.04 15.77 16.33
C MET A 1 3.86 15.24 15.54
N LYS A 2 4.07 14.38 14.54
CA LYS A 2 2.96 13.76 13.80
C LYS A 2 2.44 12.56 14.58
N GLU A 3 1.12 12.37 14.61
CA GLU A 3 0.52 11.21 15.25
C GLU A 3 0.74 9.95 14.41
N ILE A 4 1.09 8.85 15.08
CA ILE A 4 1.32 7.54 14.47
C ILE A 4 0.32 6.52 14.99
N THR A 5 0.00 5.54 14.14
CA THR A 5 -0.84 4.39 14.46
C THR A 5 -0.25 3.12 13.83
N ARG A 6 -0.91 1.97 13.99
CA ARG A 6 -0.48 0.70 13.41
C ARG A 6 -1.31 0.29 12.21
N ILE A 7 -0.65 -0.35 11.23
CA ILE A 7 -1.25 -1.01 10.08
C ILE A 7 -0.56 -2.36 9.83
N HIS A 8 -1.26 -3.27 9.17
CA HIS A 8 -0.68 -4.53 8.69
C HIS A 8 -0.75 -4.56 7.17
N LEU A 9 0.36 -4.93 6.53
CA LEU A 9 0.46 -5.21 5.09
C LEU A 9 1.06 -6.60 4.94
N ALA A 10 0.38 -7.52 4.25
CA ALA A 10 0.85 -8.89 4.04
C ALA A 10 1.33 -9.58 5.33
N LYS A 11 0.56 -9.43 6.42
CA LYS A 11 0.88 -9.94 7.79
C LYS A 11 2.09 -9.29 8.47
N THR A 12 2.68 -8.25 7.88
CA THR A 12 3.78 -7.47 8.47
C THR A 12 3.21 -6.22 9.12
N ALA A 13 3.52 -6.01 10.40
CA ALA A 13 3.08 -4.84 11.16
C ALA A 13 4.03 -3.65 10.94
N PHE A 14 3.46 -2.47 10.70
CA PHE A 14 4.17 -1.20 10.57
C PHE A 14 3.55 -0.14 11.47
N SER A 15 4.37 0.83 11.89
CA SER A 15 3.88 2.11 12.35
C SER A 15 3.64 3.01 11.14
N VAL A 16 2.64 3.87 11.19
CA VAL A 16 2.28 4.74 10.06
C VAL A 16 1.74 6.06 10.58
N GLU A 17 2.12 7.17 9.96
CA GLU A 17 1.53 8.47 10.25
C GLU A 17 0.02 8.45 9.92
N ILE A 18 -0.81 9.14 10.69
CA ILE A 18 -2.28 9.09 10.51
C ILE A 18 -2.68 9.49 9.07
N ASP A 19 -2.03 10.50 8.50
CA ASP A 19 -2.38 10.97 7.15
C ASP A 19 -1.85 10.05 6.05
N ALA A 20 -0.63 9.51 6.23
CA ALA A 20 -0.09 8.45 5.38
C ALA A 20 -1.00 7.22 5.38
N LYS A 21 -1.53 6.81 6.55
CA LYS A 21 -2.48 5.70 6.67
C LYS A 21 -3.73 5.94 5.84
N LYS A 22 -4.38 7.10 6.01
CA LYS A 22 -5.58 7.44 5.22
C LYS A 22 -5.30 7.40 3.73
N SER A 23 -4.15 7.93 3.31
CA SER A 23 -3.71 7.98 1.92
C SER A 23 -3.48 6.57 1.34
N LEU A 24 -2.90 5.67 2.14
CA LEU A 24 -2.62 4.28 1.79
C LEU A 24 -3.89 3.43 1.75
N GLU A 25 -4.75 3.52 2.76
CA GLU A 25 -6.03 2.82 2.83
C GLU A 25 -6.95 3.24 1.67
N LYS A 26 -6.97 4.54 1.33
CA LYS A 26 -7.72 5.01 0.16
C LYS A 26 -7.22 4.37 -1.13
N TYR A 27 -5.91 4.25 -1.29
CA TYR A 27 -5.29 3.64 -2.47
C TYR A 27 -5.61 2.14 -2.59
N LEU A 28 -5.41 1.38 -1.51
CA LEU A 28 -5.73 -0.04 -1.45
C LEU A 28 -7.23 -0.31 -1.70
N ASN A 29 -8.11 0.47 -1.07
CA ASN A 29 -9.55 0.35 -1.28
C ASN A 29 -9.96 0.65 -2.72
N SER A 30 -9.28 1.60 -3.39
CA SER A 30 -9.50 1.88 -4.81
C SER A 30 -9.05 0.73 -5.70
N ILE A 31 -7.89 0.12 -5.41
CA ILE A 31 -7.43 -1.07 -6.16
C ILE A 31 -8.41 -2.22 -6.00
N GLN A 32 -8.79 -2.54 -4.76
CA GLN A 32 -9.72 -3.63 -4.45
C GLN A 32 -11.06 -3.46 -5.20
N LYS A 33 -11.58 -2.23 -5.25
CA LYS A 33 -12.82 -1.90 -5.98
C LYS A 33 -12.68 -2.04 -7.49
N ASN A 34 -11.54 -1.67 -8.06
CA ASN A 34 -11.33 -1.68 -9.51
C ASN A 34 -11.09 -3.09 -10.05
N MET A 35 -10.38 -3.92 -9.30
CA MET A 35 -10.09 -5.32 -9.66
C MET A 35 -11.26 -6.27 -9.45
N HIS A 36 -12.26 -5.88 -8.64
CA HIS A 36 -13.11 -6.84 -7.93
C HIS A 36 -12.24 -7.91 -7.22
N ALA A 37 -11.07 -7.49 -6.71
CA ALA A 37 -9.98 -8.41 -6.35
C ALA A 37 -10.40 -9.42 -5.29
N GLU A 38 -10.09 -10.69 -5.57
CA GLU A 38 -10.11 -11.75 -4.57
C GLU A 38 -9.10 -11.46 -3.45
N PRO A 39 -9.34 -11.95 -2.22
CA PRO A 39 -8.45 -11.72 -1.08
C PRO A 39 -6.99 -12.13 -1.31
N GLU A 40 -6.73 -13.11 -2.17
CA GLU A 40 -5.35 -13.52 -2.51
C GLU A 40 -4.63 -12.49 -3.39
N ALA A 41 -5.31 -11.88 -4.38
CA ALA A 41 -4.72 -10.83 -5.22
C ALA A 41 -4.33 -9.61 -4.37
N MET A 42 -5.18 -9.24 -3.40
CA MET A 42 -4.85 -8.16 -2.46
C MET A 42 -3.62 -8.47 -1.60
N LYS A 43 -3.39 -9.73 -1.21
CA LYS A 43 -2.18 -10.10 -0.46
C LYS A 43 -0.92 -9.95 -1.30
N GLU A 44 -0.97 -10.27 -2.58
CA GLU A 44 0.18 -10.08 -3.50
C GLU A 44 0.51 -8.59 -3.67
N ILE A 45 -0.51 -7.76 -3.80
CA ILE A 45 -0.40 -6.29 -3.84
C ILE A 45 0.26 -5.78 -2.55
N GLU A 46 -0.25 -6.19 -1.39
CA GLU A 46 0.34 -5.81 -0.10
C GLU A 46 1.78 -6.31 0.06
N ALA A 47 2.10 -7.52 -0.43
CA ALA A 47 3.46 -8.07 -0.39
C ALA A 47 4.41 -7.21 -1.25
N ARG A 48 3.96 -6.78 -2.43
CA ARG A 48 4.71 -5.85 -3.27
C ARG A 48 4.96 -4.51 -2.58
N MET A 49 3.98 -3.99 -1.82
CA MET A 49 4.18 -2.77 -1.02
C MET A 49 5.24 -2.96 0.06
N VAL A 50 5.27 -4.12 0.73
CA VAL A 50 6.30 -4.45 1.72
C VAL A 50 7.70 -4.46 1.11
N GLU A 51 7.85 -4.98 -0.11
CA GLU A 51 9.12 -4.93 -0.85
C GLU A 51 9.57 -3.49 -1.12
N ILE A 52 8.68 -2.64 -1.62
CA ILE A 52 8.96 -1.22 -1.89
C ILE A 52 9.38 -0.48 -0.61
N LEU A 53 8.69 -0.76 0.50
CA LEU A 53 9.03 -0.20 1.81
C LEU A 53 10.42 -0.66 2.27
N ALA A 54 10.76 -1.93 2.07
CA ALA A 54 12.08 -2.47 2.40
C ALA A 54 13.19 -1.86 1.53
N GLU A 55 12.96 -1.67 0.23
CA GLU A 55 13.88 -0.98 -0.70
C GLU A 55 14.19 0.47 -0.25
N ARG A 56 13.24 1.12 0.43
CA ARG A 56 13.38 2.46 1.00
C ARG A 56 13.98 2.48 2.42
N GLY A 57 14.29 1.31 2.99
CA GLY A 57 14.82 1.19 4.34
C GLY A 57 13.77 1.28 5.44
N VAL A 58 12.47 1.23 5.11
CA VAL A 58 11.39 1.12 6.10
C VAL A 58 11.38 -0.33 6.61
N MET A 59 12.09 -0.55 7.70
CA MET A 59 12.17 -1.86 8.35
C MET A 59 10.92 -2.19 9.16
N LYS A 60 10.82 -3.44 9.63
CA LYS A 60 9.81 -3.86 10.60
C LYS A 60 9.86 -2.93 11.83
N GLU A 61 8.70 -2.39 12.22
CA GLU A 61 8.54 -1.33 13.24
C GLU A 61 8.95 0.10 12.83
N GLY A 62 9.40 0.30 11.60
CA GLY A 62 9.58 1.63 11.01
C GLY A 62 8.27 2.40 10.88
N VAL A 63 8.37 3.72 10.72
CA VAL A 63 7.23 4.61 10.52
C VAL A 63 7.08 4.91 9.03
N ILE A 64 5.96 4.51 8.44
CA ILE A 64 5.58 4.86 7.08
C ILE A 64 5.08 6.30 7.07
N GLY A 65 5.74 7.16 6.29
CA GLY A 65 5.35 8.54 6.06
C GLY A 65 4.71 8.77 4.69
N ASP A 66 4.35 10.02 4.41
CA ASP A 66 3.73 10.41 3.13
C ASP A 66 4.64 10.13 1.91
N ASP A 67 5.96 10.32 2.06
CA ASP A 67 6.94 10.06 0.99
C ASP A 67 7.02 8.58 0.61
N ASP A 68 6.82 7.68 1.59
CA ASP A 68 6.80 6.24 1.37
C ASP A 68 5.52 5.83 0.65
N VAL A 69 4.38 6.41 1.05
CA VAL A 69 3.10 6.21 0.36
C VAL A 69 3.17 6.72 -1.08
N LEU A 70 3.83 7.85 -1.31
CA LEU A 70 4.04 8.38 -2.66
C LEU A 70 4.90 7.44 -3.50
N ALA A 71 5.98 6.91 -2.94
CA ALA A 71 6.84 5.96 -3.63
C ALA A 71 6.11 4.66 -3.99
N ILE A 72 5.30 4.13 -3.07
CA ILE A 72 4.43 2.98 -3.34
C ILE A 72 3.55 3.26 -4.56
N LYS A 73 2.82 4.38 -4.57
CA LYS A 73 1.93 4.75 -5.68
C LYS A 73 2.70 4.91 -6.99
N ASN A 74 3.88 5.52 -6.96
CA ASN A 74 4.70 5.72 -8.16
C ASN A 74 5.20 4.40 -8.75
N GLN A 75 5.57 3.43 -7.91
CA GLN A 75 6.13 2.15 -8.35
C GLN A 75 5.05 1.12 -8.70
N MET A 76 3.88 1.20 -8.07
CA MET A 76 2.75 0.32 -8.36
C MET A 76 1.82 0.82 -9.46
N GLY A 77 1.77 2.13 -9.71
CA GLY A 77 0.83 2.74 -10.66
C GLY A 77 -0.45 3.24 -10.00
N GLU A 78 -1.40 3.69 -10.80
CA GLU A 78 -2.68 4.21 -10.30
C GLU A 78 -3.69 3.07 -10.11
N PRO A 79 -4.68 3.20 -9.21
CA PRO A 79 -5.64 2.13 -8.98
C PRO A 79 -6.41 1.68 -10.22
N ARG A 80 -6.54 2.56 -11.22
CA ARG A 80 -7.19 2.25 -12.51
C ARG A 80 -6.37 1.29 -13.37
N ASP A 81 -5.06 1.21 -13.16
CA ASP A 81 -4.18 0.28 -13.89
C ASP A 81 -4.41 -1.17 -13.41
N PHE A 82 -5.12 -1.33 -12.30
CA PHE A 82 -5.53 -2.61 -11.73
C PHE A 82 -6.97 -2.98 -12.13
N SER A 83 -7.66 -2.30 -13.03
CA SER A 83 -8.95 -2.84 -13.49
C SER A 83 -8.72 -4.16 -14.26
N ASP A 84 -9.63 -5.13 -14.09
CA ASP A 84 -9.75 -6.31 -14.98
C ASP A 84 -10.08 -5.81 -16.39
N GLY A 85 -9.06 -5.34 -17.09
CA GLY A 85 -9.09 -5.12 -18.53
C GLY A 85 -8.75 -6.44 -19.18
N GLU A 86 -9.75 -7.08 -19.79
CA GLU A 86 -9.51 -7.75 -21.06
C GLU A 86 -8.60 -6.83 -21.87
N GLY A 87 -7.33 -7.23 -22.03
CA GLY A 87 -6.46 -6.62 -23.02
C GLY A 87 -7.11 -6.75 -24.41
N PRO A 88 -6.77 -5.86 -25.35
CA PRO A 88 -7.28 -5.97 -26.72
C PRO A 88 -6.98 -7.33 -27.37
#